data_AF-A0A0D2IKR8-F1
#
_entry.id   AF-A0A0D2IKR8-F1
#
_cell.length_a   1.000
_cell.length_b   1.000
_cell.length_c   1.000
_cell.angle_alpha   90.00
_cell.angle_beta   90.00
_cell.angle_gamma   90.00
#
_symmetry.space_group_name_H-M   'P 1'
#
loop_
_entity.id
_entity.type
_entity.pdbx_description
1 polymer ?
#
loop_
_entity_poly.entity_id
_entity_poly.type
_entity_poly.pdbx_seq_one_letter_code
_entity_poly.pdbx_strand_id
1 'polypeptide(L)'
;MPKSKSQRTLPVPSTFTDTLPLPKLIVFDLDYTLWPFWVDTHVTGPLKPANAAGQYNTHMLDRWGESFAFYNDVPAILAAAQERGITISLASRTHAPKLAQEMLGGLHVPSSVMTEKEKEKDTTAPATNSKPLRAIDLFTHAQIYPGTKTTHFKRLQAATQKAGQPVPFEDMLFFDDERRNRNVETELGVTFCLVCDGITRDEVDNGIWEWRKRRGITKTDLPAQRGQGEDIAGLEG
;
A
#
# COMPACT_ATOMS: atom_id res chain seq x y z
N MET A 1 -29.28 -24.20 10.57
CA MET A 1 -28.46 -23.08 11.11
C MET A 1 -27.58 -22.55 9.98
N PRO A 2 -27.72 -21.28 9.55
CA PRO A 2 -26.78 -20.71 8.60
C PRO A 2 -25.47 -20.40 9.32
N LYS A 3 -24.34 -20.90 8.79
CA LYS A 3 -23.00 -20.63 9.30
C LYS A 3 -22.72 -19.13 9.16
N SER A 4 -22.43 -18.47 10.28
CA SER A 4 -21.92 -17.10 10.33
C SER A 4 -20.75 -16.95 9.37
N LYS A 5 -20.88 -16.05 8.38
CA LYS A 5 -19.77 -15.66 7.51
C LYS A 5 -18.83 -14.81 8.36
N SER A 6 -17.74 -15.41 8.86
CA SER A 6 -16.64 -14.65 9.47
C SER A 6 -16.16 -13.58 8.47
N GLN A 7 -16.42 -12.31 8.77
CA GLN A 7 -15.83 -11.20 8.05
C GLN A 7 -14.32 -11.28 8.27
N ARG A 8 -13.56 -11.52 7.19
CA ARG A 8 -12.09 -11.58 7.23
C ARG A 8 -11.56 -10.17 7.49
N THR A 9 -11.06 -9.94 8.70
CA THR A 9 -10.20 -8.80 9.01
C THR A 9 -8.91 -9.01 8.24
N LEU A 10 -8.54 -8.06 7.37
CA LEU A 10 -7.26 -8.11 6.69
C LEU A 10 -6.22 -7.47 7.61
N PRO A 11 -5.16 -8.19 7.97
CA PRO A 11 -4.12 -7.60 8.79
C PRO A 11 -3.43 -6.45 8.02
N VAL A 12 -3.00 -5.42 8.74
CA VAL A 12 -2.37 -4.21 8.17
C VAL A 12 -0.97 -4.02 8.75
N PRO A 13 -0.08 -3.24 8.12
CA PRO A 13 1.23 -2.91 8.67
C PRO A 13 1.12 -2.34 10.09
N SER A 14 1.89 -2.87 11.04
CA SER A 14 1.81 -2.46 12.45
C SER A 14 2.20 -0.98 12.63
N THR A 15 3.14 -0.50 11.82
CA THR A 15 3.61 0.89 11.80
C THR A 15 2.53 1.90 11.41
N PHE A 16 1.47 1.48 10.71
CA PHE A 16 0.32 2.34 10.43
C PHE A 16 -0.55 2.62 11.66
N THR A 17 -0.31 1.93 12.78
CA THR A 17 -1.15 2.00 13.99
C THR A 17 -0.39 2.40 15.26
N ASP A 18 0.93 2.55 15.18
CA ASP A 18 1.79 2.77 16.35
C ASP A 18 1.94 4.25 16.75
N THR A 19 1.19 5.15 16.10
CA THR A 19 1.13 6.60 16.35
C THR A 19 2.42 7.39 16.09
N LEU A 20 3.50 6.71 15.71
CA LEU A 20 4.75 7.37 15.35
C LEU A 20 4.66 8.02 13.97
N PRO A 21 5.51 9.02 13.66
CA PRO A 21 5.52 9.69 12.37
C PRO A 21 5.59 8.72 11.19
N LEU A 22 4.87 9.05 10.12
CA LEU A 22 4.78 8.30 8.87
C LEU A 22 5.34 9.13 7.70
N PRO A 23 5.83 8.48 6.62
CA PRO A 23 6.13 9.16 5.37
C PRO A 23 4.90 9.91 4.86
N LYS A 24 5.09 11.11 4.29
CA LYS A 24 3.98 11.85 3.66
C LYS A 24 3.56 11.25 2.32
N LEU A 25 4.47 10.51 1.69
CA LEU A 25 4.24 9.86 0.42
C LEU A 25 4.94 8.51 0.37
N ILE A 26 4.18 7.46 0.07
CA ILE A 26 4.72 6.13 -0.26
C ILE A 26 4.59 5.92 -1.77
N VAL A 27 5.71 5.60 -2.41
CA VAL A 27 5.79 5.31 -3.84
C VAL A 27 6.09 3.83 -4.02
N PHE A 28 5.42 3.20 -4.98
CA PHE A 28 5.70 1.81 -5.37
C PHE A 28 6.15 1.75 -6.82
N ASP A 29 7.08 0.85 -7.14
CA ASP A 29 7.12 0.28 -8.49
C ASP A 29 5.88 -0.58 -8.76
N LEU A 30 5.72 -1.09 -9.98
CA LEU A 30 4.62 -1.97 -10.35
C LEU A 30 5.06 -3.43 -10.44
N ASP A 31 5.95 -3.73 -11.39
CA ASP A 31 6.27 -5.09 -11.77
C ASP A 31 7.15 -5.72 -10.69
N TYR A 32 6.83 -6.93 -10.23
CA TYR A 32 7.46 -7.60 -9.08
C TYR A 32 7.43 -6.83 -7.74
N THR A 33 6.69 -5.71 -7.68
CA THR A 33 6.46 -4.95 -6.45
C THR A 33 4.99 -5.04 -6.02
N LEU A 34 4.05 -4.62 -6.86
CA LEU A 34 2.61 -4.76 -6.58
C LEU A 34 2.04 -6.07 -7.12
N TRP A 35 2.63 -6.65 -8.16
CA TRP A 35 2.19 -7.92 -8.74
C TRP A 35 3.37 -8.79 -9.22
N PRO A 36 3.23 -10.12 -9.32
CA PRO A 36 4.35 -11.03 -9.58
C PRO A 36 4.66 -11.24 -11.07
N PHE A 37 4.67 -10.18 -11.87
CA PHE A 37 4.92 -10.26 -13.32
C PHE A 37 5.37 -8.92 -13.90
N TRP A 38 6.06 -8.96 -15.05
CA TRP A 38 6.19 -7.80 -15.95
C TRP A 38 4.95 -7.64 -16.82
N VAL A 39 4.26 -6.50 -16.69
CA VAL A 39 3.02 -6.22 -17.44
C VAL A 39 3.24 -6.10 -18.94
N ASP A 40 4.42 -5.68 -19.40
CA ASP A 40 4.72 -5.53 -20.83
C ASP A 40 5.21 -6.83 -21.50
N THR A 41 5.45 -7.88 -20.72
CA THR A 41 6.00 -9.15 -21.20
C THR A 41 5.02 -10.30 -21.03
N HIS A 42 4.41 -10.44 -19.86
CA HIS A 42 3.56 -11.60 -19.55
C HIS A 42 2.09 -11.37 -19.91
N VAL A 43 1.64 -10.11 -19.98
CA VAL A 43 0.22 -9.79 -20.16
C VAL A 43 -0.07 -9.47 -21.61
N THR A 44 -1.06 -10.14 -22.21
CA THR A 44 -1.51 -9.83 -23.58
C THR A 44 -2.89 -9.18 -23.59
N GLY A 45 -2.93 -7.89 -23.95
CA GLY A 45 -4.19 -7.16 -24.08
C GLY A 45 -5.15 -7.68 -25.17
N PRO A 46 -6.45 -7.37 -25.08
CA PRO A 46 -7.09 -6.51 -24.05
C PRO A 46 -7.28 -7.22 -22.71
N LEU A 47 -7.36 -6.44 -21.63
CA LEU A 47 -7.69 -6.92 -20.29
C LEU A 47 -9.19 -6.80 -20.01
N LYS A 48 -9.73 -7.73 -19.21
CA LYS A 48 -11.09 -7.66 -18.65
C LYS A 48 -11.14 -8.09 -17.19
N PRO A 49 -12.06 -7.57 -16.37
CA PRO A 49 -12.29 -8.09 -15.03
C PRO A 49 -12.65 -9.59 -15.06
N ALA A 50 -12.14 -10.35 -14.09
CA ALA A 50 -12.52 -11.76 -13.92
C ALA A 50 -13.96 -11.90 -13.40
N ASN A 51 -14.41 -10.95 -12.59
CA ASN A 51 -15.73 -10.94 -11.98
C ASN A 51 -16.70 -10.00 -12.72
N ALA A 52 -18.00 -10.25 -12.58
CA ALA A 52 -19.03 -9.45 -13.21
C ALA A 52 -19.03 -7.99 -12.69
N ALA A 53 -19.49 -7.06 -13.52
CA ALA A 53 -19.60 -5.66 -13.14
C ALA A 53 -20.40 -5.49 -11.84
N GLY A 54 -19.86 -4.71 -10.90
CA GLY A 54 -20.45 -4.51 -9.57
C GLY A 54 -20.01 -5.51 -8.50
N GLN A 55 -19.30 -6.59 -8.86
CA GLN A 55 -18.67 -7.49 -7.90
C GLN A 55 -17.25 -7.04 -7.54
N TYR A 56 -16.77 -7.46 -6.38
CA TYR A 56 -15.38 -7.25 -5.97
C TYR A 56 -14.45 -8.04 -6.90
N ASN A 57 -13.53 -7.36 -7.60
CA ASN A 57 -12.68 -7.98 -8.61
C ASN A 57 -11.21 -7.99 -8.16
N THR A 58 -10.68 -9.18 -7.87
CA THR A 58 -9.29 -9.34 -7.42
C THR A 58 -8.31 -9.68 -8.52
N HIS A 59 -8.78 -10.07 -9.70
CA HIS A 59 -7.93 -10.50 -10.82
C HIS A 59 -8.44 -9.91 -12.14
N MET A 60 -7.53 -9.67 -13.06
CA MET A 60 -7.82 -9.35 -14.47
C MET A 60 -7.49 -10.56 -15.33
N LEU A 61 -8.29 -10.76 -16.37
CA LEU A 61 -8.07 -11.76 -17.39
C LEU A 61 -7.53 -11.09 -18.65
N ASP A 62 -6.51 -11.70 -19.24
CA ASP A 62 -5.96 -11.24 -20.51
C ASP A 62 -6.75 -11.82 -21.72
N ARG A 63 -6.24 -11.60 -22.94
CA ARG A 63 -6.82 -12.14 -24.17
C ARG A 63 -6.98 -13.66 -24.15
N TRP A 64 -6.04 -14.37 -23.54
CA TRP A 64 -6.00 -15.83 -23.51
C TRP A 64 -6.76 -16.40 -22.31
N GLY A 65 -7.25 -15.55 -21.41
CA GLY A 65 -7.93 -15.95 -20.18
C GLY A 65 -6.98 -16.24 -19.04
N GLU A 66 -5.70 -15.87 -19.16
CA GLU A 66 -4.73 -15.95 -18.07
C GLU A 66 -5.06 -14.91 -16.99
N SER A 67 -4.92 -15.30 -15.73
CA SER A 67 -5.35 -14.52 -14.57
C SER A 67 -4.18 -13.80 -13.91
N PHE A 68 -4.30 -12.49 -13.78
CA PHE A 68 -3.30 -11.59 -13.22
C PHE A 68 -3.86 -10.81 -12.03
N ALA A 69 -3.10 -10.72 -10.93
CA ALA A 69 -3.50 -10.00 -9.72
C ALA A 69 -2.33 -9.44 -8.95
N PHE A 70 -2.64 -8.62 -7.95
CA PHE A 70 -1.67 -8.17 -6.97
C PHE A 70 -1.11 -9.32 -6.11
N TYR A 71 0.01 -9.05 -5.44
CA TYR A 71 0.39 -9.82 -4.26
C TYR A 71 -0.69 -9.73 -3.16
N ASN A 72 -0.79 -10.79 -2.34
CA ASN A 72 -1.90 -10.98 -1.40
C ASN A 72 -2.09 -9.84 -0.40
N ASP A 73 -1.00 -9.24 0.08
CA ASP A 73 -1.04 -8.19 1.10
C ASP A 73 -1.33 -6.80 0.52
N VAL A 74 -1.13 -6.59 -0.79
CA VAL A 74 -1.23 -5.28 -1.45
C VAL A 74 -2.60 -4.62 -1.23
N PRO A 75 -3.76 -5.28 -1.45
CA PRO A 75 -5.04 -4.61 -1.27
C PRO A 75 -5.24 -4.07 0.16
N ALA A 76 -4.80 -4.83 1.17
CA ALA A 76 -4.89 -4.39 2.56
C ALA A 76 -3.95 -3.20 2.84
N ILE A 77 -2.72 -3.24 2.33
CA ILE A 77 -1.74 -2.16 2.48
C ILE A 77 -2.26 -0.86 1.84
N LEU A 78 -2.77 -0.91 0.61
CA LEU A 78 -3.25 0.27 -0.11
C LEU A 78 -4.48 0.88 0.58
N ALA A 79 -5.42 0.04 1.03
CA ALA A 79 -6.59 0.50 1.79
C ALA A 79 -6.18 1.16 3.12
N ALA A 80 -5.30 0.51 3.88
CA ALA A 80 -4.84 1.03 5.17
C ALA A 80 -4.06 2.34 5.02
N ALA A 81 -3.25 2.48 3.97
CA ALA A 81 -2.51 3.72 3.70
C ALA A 81 -3.48 4.89 3.43
N GLN A 82 -4.53 4.64 2.63
CA GLN A 82 -5.57 5.64 2.35
C GLN A 82 -6.30 6.06 3.63
N GLU A 83 -6.74 5.12 4.47
CA GLU A 83 -7.42 5.42 5.73
C GLU A 83 -6.57 6.23 6.71
N ARG A 84 -5.25 6.07 6.65
CA ARG A 84 -4.28 6.84 7.46
C ARG A 84 -3.90 8.18 6.85
N GLY A 85 -4.51 8.55 5.72
CA GLY A 85 -4.20 9.80 5.02
C GLY A 85 -2.80 9.83 4.43
N ILE A 86 -2.18 8.66 4.21
CA ILE A 86 -0.88 8.56 3.54
C ILE A 86 -1.13 8.64 2.04
N THR A 87 -0.55 9.64 1.38
CA THR A 87 -0.59 9.71 -0.08
C THR A 87 0.22 8.55 -0.66
N ILE A 88 -0.33 7.85 -1.66
CA ILE A 88 0.38 6.79 -2.37
C ILE A 88 0.51 7.13 -3.85
N SER A 89 1.60 6.69 -4.47
CA SER A 89 1.86 6.91 -5.90
C SER A 89 2.65 5.76 -6.52
N LEU A 90 2.86 5.86 -7.84
CA LEU A 90 3.58 4.89 -8.65
C LEU A 90 4.74 5.56 -9.36
N ALA A 91 5.85 4.82 -9.48
CA ALA A 91 6.91 5.13 -10.40
C ALA A 91 7.26 3.83 -11.13
N SER A 92 6.90 3.65 -12.40
CA SER A 92 7.10 2.38 -13.13
C SER A 92 7.83 2.56 -14.44
N ARG A 93 8.82 1.68 -14.65
CA ARG A 93 9.68 1.47 -15.83
C ARG A 93 8.97 1.07 -17.12
N THR A 94 7.74 0.59 -17.04
CA THR A 94 7.14 -0.26 -18.09
C THR A 94 7.01 0.44 -19.44
N HIS A 95 7.21 -0.32 -20.51
CA HIS A 95 6.92 0.11 -21.89
C HIS A 95 5.43 -0.02 -22.27
N ALA A 96 4.60 -0.60 -21.39
CA ALA A 96 3.17 -0.78 -21.62
C ALA A 96 2.29 0.06 -20.66
N PRO A 97 2.41 1.40 -20.64
CA PRO A 97 1.72 2.25 -19.66
C PRO A 97 0.19 2.15 -19.74
N LYS A 98 -0.36 1.97 -20.95
CA LYS A 98 -1.81 1.80 -21.15
C LYS A 98 -2.29 0.49 -20.52
N LEU A 99 -1.55 -0.60 -20.71
CA LEU A 99 -1.91 -1.91 -20.18
C LEU A 99 -1.81 -1.94 -18.64
N ALA A 100 -0.80 -1.29 -18.08
CA ALA A 100 -0.68 -1.08 -16.64
C ALA A 100 -1.88 -0.30 -16.06
N GLN A 101 -2.32 0.76 -16.74
CA GLN A 101 -3.50 1.54 -16.33
C GLN A 101 -4.79 0.72 -16.45
N GLU A 102 -4.95 -0.08 -17.50
CA GLU A 102 -6.09 -1.01 -17.65
C GLU A 102 -6.12 -2.04 -16.50
N MET A 103 -4.96 -2.63 -16.16
CA MET A 103 -4.81 -3.55 -15.04
C MET A 103 -5.24 -2.90 -13.72
N LEU A 104 -4.66 -1.75 -13.37
CA LEU A 104 -4.99 -1.00 -12.16
C LEU A 104 -6.45 -0.51 -12.11
N GLY A 105 -7.04 -0.23 -13.28
CA GLY A 105 -8.42 0.23 -13.42
C GLY A 105 -9.46 -0.85 -13.16
N GLY A 106 -9.12 -2.13 -13.37
CA GLY A 106 -10.02 -3.24 -13.12
C GLY A 106 -9.79 -3.99 -11.80
N LEU A 107 -8.61 -3.85 -11.18
CA LEU A 107 -8.34 -4.41 -9.85
C LEU A 107 -9.00 -3.58 -8.74
N HIS A 108 -9.65 -4.26 -7.80
CA HIS A 108 -10.32 -3.63 -6.66
C HIS A 108 -9.51 -3.76 -5.36
N VAL A 109 -9.65 -2.74 -4.53
CA VAL A 109 -9.11 -2.60 -3.18
C VAL A 109 -10.29 -2.44 -2.20
N PRO A 110 -10.22 -3.01 -0.98
CA PRO A 110 -11.29 -2.86 0.00
C PRO A 110 -11.46 -1.38 0.38
N SER A 111 -12.69 -0.94 0.56
CA SER A 111 -12.98 0.46 0.94
C SER A 111 -12.70 0.76 2.41
N SER A 112 -12.54 -0.29 3.23
CA SER A 112 -12.06 -0.17 4.59
C SER A 112 -11.41 -1.46 5.06
N VAL A 113 -10.41 -1.33 5.94
CA VAL A 113 -9.75 -2.44 6.63
C VAL A 113 -10.19 -2.46 8.09
N MET A 114 -11.11 -3.36 8.44
CA MET A 114 -11.47 -3.54 9.85
C MET A 114 -10.28 -4.10 10.63
N THR A 115 -9.82 -3.38 11.64
CA THR A 115 -8.73 -3.85 12.51
C THR A 115 -9.27 -4.82 13.55
N GLU A 116 -8.42 -5.75 14.03
CA GLU A 116 -8.84 -6.72 15.05
C GLU A 116 -9.30 -6.05 16.36
N LYS A 117 -8.80 -4.84 16.67
CA LYS A 117 -9.18 -4.04 17.85
C LYS A 117 -10.59 -3.46 17.78
N GLU A 118 -11.19 -3.33 16.60
CA GLU A 118 -12.52 -2.73 16.42
C GLU A 118 -13.67 -3.75 16.56
N LYS A 119 -13.35 -5.06 16.63
CA LYS A 119 -14.35 -6.12 16.83
C LYS A 119 -15.01 -6.11 18.21
N GLU A 120 -14.36 -5.55 19.23
CA GLU A 120 -14.87 -5.63 20.61
C GLU A 120 -15.97 -4.61 20.93
N LYS A 121 -16.24 -3.63 20.05
CA LYS A 121 -17.14 -2.51 20.38
C LYS A 121 -18.42 -2.39 19.55
N ASP A 122 -18.67 -3.24 18.55
CA ASP A 122 -19.88 -3.06 17.73
C ASP A 122 -20.42 -4.37 17.14
N THR A 123 -21.28 -5.05 17.90
CA THR A 123 -22.04 -6.23 17.43
C THR A 123 -23.43 -5.87 16.87
N THR A 124 -23.72 -4.61 16.57
CA THR A 124 -25.08 -4.19 16.16
C THR A 124 -25.18 -3.31 14.92
N ALA A 125 -24.10 -2.84 14.32
CA ALA A 125 -24.18 -2.05 13.09
C ALA A 125 -24.29 -2.94 11.82
N PRO A 126 -25.27 -2.71 10.93
CA PRO A 126 -25.33 -3.41 9.65
C PRO A 126 -24.11 -3.03 8.80
N ALA A 127 -23.43 -4.05 8.24
CA ALA A 127 -22.30 -3.88 7.34
C ALA A 127 -22.65 -2.87 6.25
N THR A 128 -22.02 -1.69 6.29
CA THR A 128 -22.20 -0.69 5.25
C THR A 128 -21.69 -1.28 3.94
N ASN A 129 -22.56 -1.36 2.93
CA ASN A 129 -22.20 -1.76 1.58
C ASN A 129 -21.30 -0.68 0.95
N SER A 130 -20.06 -0.56 1.41
CA SER A 130 -19.09 0.35 0.82
C SER A 130 -18.67 -0.22 -0.53
N LYS A 131 -18.92 0.54 -1.61
CA LYS A 131 -18.50 0.18 -2.96
C LYS A 131 -16.97 0.03 -3.00
N PRO A 132 -16.42 -1.08 -3.54
CA PRO A 132 -14.98 -1.25 -3.62
C PRO A 132 -14.30 -0.15 -4.43
N LEU A 133 -13.08 0.17 -4.04
CA LEU A 133 -12.25 1.19 -4.68
C LEU A 133 -11.49 0.55 -5.84
N ARG A 134 -11.38 1.25 -6.98
CA ARG A 134 -10.46 0.81 -8.04
C ARG A 134 -9.05 1.19 -7.63
N ALA A 135 -8.09 0.30 -7.83
CA ALA A 135 -6.72 0.55 -7.41
C ALA A 135 -6.13 1.81 -8.05
N ILE A 136 -6.44 2.07 -9.34
CA ILE A 136 -5.98 3.26 -10.04
C ILE A 136 -6.38 4.58 -9.36
N ASP A 137 -7.53 4.62 -8.68
CA ASP A 137 -8.05 5.83 -8.04
C ASP A 137 -7.31 6.18 -6.74
N LEU A 138 -6.52 5.25 -6.20
CA LEU A 138 -5.71 5.46 -4.99
C LEU A 138 -4.37 6.15 -5.29
N PHE A 139 -3.84 5.97 -6.50
CA PHE A 139 -2.50 6.44 -6.85
C PHE A 139 -2.51 7.88 -7.37
N THR A 140 -1.99 8.79 -6.54
CA THR A 140 -1.91 10.21 -6.85
C THR A 140 -0.68 10.50 -7.71
N HIS A 141 -0.86 11.19 -8.84
CA HIS A 141 0.23 11.55 -9.77
C HIS A 141 1.10 10.38 -10.25
N ALA A 142 0.49 9.21 -10.51
CA ALA A 142 1.20 8.02 -10.99
C ALA A 142 2.13 8.33 -12.19
N GLN A 143 3.41 7.95 -12.08
CA GLN A 143 4.41 8.07 -13.13
C GLN A 143 4.64 6.68 -13.75
N ILE A 144 4.03 6.40 -14.91
CA ILE A 144 4.14 5.11 -15.59
C ILE A 144 4.63 5.36 -17.02
N TYR A 145 5.94 5.24 -17.24
CA TYR A 145 6.56 5.39 -18.57
C TYR A 145 8.05 4.98 -18.52
N PRO A 146 8.67 4.62 -19.65
CA PRO A 146 10.10 4.32 -19.69
C PRO A 146 10.97 5.53 -19.28
N GLY A 147 11.95 5.31 -18.41
CA GLY A 147 12.91 6.36 -18.01
C GLY A 147 13.69 6.01 -16.74
N THR A 148 14.36 6.98 -16.14
CA THR A 148 15.05 6.81 -14.85
C THR A 148 14.10 7.08 -13.70
N LYS A 149 14.19 6.33 -12.59
CA LYS A 149 13.38 6.59 -11.39
C LYS A 149 13.61 7.98 -10.82
N THR A 150 14.83 8.51 -10.90
CA THR A 150 15.11 9.90 -10.50
C THR A 150 14.28 10.92 -11.28
N THR A 151 14.02 10.70 -12.57
CA THR A 151 13.10 11.55 -13.37
C THR A 151 11.66 11.41 -12.90
N HIS A 152 11.21 10.19 -12.57
CA HIS A 152 9.87 9.94 -12.03
C HIS A 152 9.65 10.71 -10.72
N PHE A 153 10.60 10.60 -9.78
CA PHE A 153 10.54 11.29 -8.50
C PHE A 153 10.53 12.81 -8.64
N LYS A 154 11.36 13.39 -9.52
CA LYS A 154 11.33 14.84 -9.80
C LYS A 154 9.98 15.31 -10.32
N ARG A 155 9.36 14.54 -11.25
CA ARG A 155 8.03 14.87 -11.76
C ARG A 155 6.94 14.72 -10.71
N LEU A 156 7.05 13.69 -9.88
CA LEU A 156 6.13 13.45 -8.79
C LEU A 156 6.19 14.59 -7.76
N GLN A 157 7.38 15.02 -7.32
CA GLN A 157 7.53 16.20 -6.45
C GLN A 157 6.94 17.47 -7.08
N ALA A 158 7.22 17.72 -8.36
CA ALA A 158 6.64 18.86 -9.07
C ALA A 158 5.11 18.80 -9.14
N ALA A 159 4.55 17.60 -9.32
CA ALA A 159 3.11 17.38 -9.36
C ALA A 159 2.46 17.63 -7.99
N THR A 160 3.04 17.12 -6.90
CA THR A 160 2.52 17.37 -5.54
C THR A 160 2.63 18.86 -5.17
N GLN A 161 3.72 19.53 -5.56
CA GLN A 161 3.86 20.99 -5.41
C GLN A 161 2.77 21.74 -6.17
N LYS A 162 2.50 21.38 -7.43
CA LYS A 162 1.44 22.00 -8.22
C LYS A 162 0.04 21.75 -7.63
N ALA A 163 -0.17 20.61 -6.98
CA ALA A 163 -1.41 20.27 -6.29
C ALA A 163 -1.55 20.98 -4.91
N GLY A 164 -0.60 21.83 -4.52
CA GLY A 164 -0.64 22.56 -3.25
C GLY A 164 -0.18 21.75 -2.03
N GLN A 165 0.39 20.56 -2.24
CA GLN A 165 0.91 19.69 -1.19
C GLN A 165 2.38 19.34 -1.47
N PRO A 166 3.33 20.28 -1.31
CA PRO A 166 4.74 20.00 -1.55
C PRO A 166 5.24 18.90 -0.61
N VAL A 167 5.91 17.89 -1.18
CA VAL A 167 6.52 16.79 -0.42
C VAL A 167 8.02 16.78 -0.69
N PRO A 168 8.87 17.06 0.33
CA PRO A 168 10.32 16.91 0.22
C PRO A 168 10.71 15.46 -0.08
N PHE A 169 11.85 15.25 -0.74
CA PHE A 169 12.30 13.89 -1.06
C PHE A 169 12.57 13.05 0.19
N GLU A 170 13.11 13.65 1.25
CA GLU A 170 13.32 12.92 2.50
C GLU A 170 12.00 12.35 3.05
N ASP A 171 10.87 13.03 2.87
CA ASP A 171 9.54 12.62 3.34
C ASP A 171 8.88 11.55 2.46
N MET A 172 9.59 11.04 1.45
CA MET A 172 9.15 9.95 0.58
C MET A 172 9.80 8.62 0.97
N LEU A 173 9.00 7.56 0.89
CA LEU A 173 9.42 6.17 1.01
C LEU A 173 9.12 5.44 -0.30
N PHE A 174 10.07 4.66 -0.80
CA PHE A 174 9.96 4.02 -2.10
C PHE A 174 10.31 2.54 -2.05
N PHE A 175 9.42 1.72 -2.59
CA PHE A 175 9.57 0.27 -2.73
C PHE A 175 9.75 -0.14 -4.18
N ASP A 176 10.77 -0.94 -4.46
CA ASP A 176 11.15 -1.39 -5.80
C ASP A 176 11.95 -2.69 -5.71
N ASP A 177 11.75 -3.61 -6.65
CA ASP A 177 12.46 -4.89 -6.70
C ASP A 177 13.87 -4.79 -7.29
N GLU A 178 14.18 -3.69 -7.95
CA GLU A 178 15.35 -3.56 -8.78
C GLU A 178 16.41 -2.67 -8.14
N ARG A 179 17.48 -3.30 -7.64
CA ARG A 179 18.57 -2.62 -6.92
C ARG A 179 19.16 -1.40 -7.65
N ARG A 180 19.16 -1.37 -8.99
CA ARG A 180 19.68 -0.22 -9.76
C ARG A 180 18.87 1.07 -9.54
N ASN A 181 17.62 0.95 -9.10
CA ASN A 181 16.74 2.08 -8.80
C ASN A 181 17.05 2.75 -7.44
N ARG A 182 17.98 2.18 -6.64
CA ARG A 182 18.48 2.77 -5.39
C ARG A 182 19.08 4.16 -5.57
N ASN A 183 19.47 4.54 -6.78
CA ASN A 183 20.06 5.86 -7.02
C ASN A 183 19.15 7.03 -6.64
N VAL A 184 17.82 6.85 -6.56
CA VAL A 184 16.89 7.84 -5.99
C VAL A 184 17.19 8.20 -4.53
N GLU A 185 17.71 7.26 -3.76
CA GLU A 185 18.13 7.51 -2.38
C GLU A 185 19.41 8.33 -2.33
N THR A 186 20.42 7.95 -3.11
CA THR A 186 21.73 8.62 -3.11
C THR A 186 21.70 9.98 -3.77
N GLU A 187 20.87 10.17 -4.80
CA GLU A 187 20.81 11.42 -5.58
C GLU A 187 19.75 12.41 -5.06
N LEU A 188 18.64 11.92 -4.49
CA LEU A 188 17.50 12.79 -4.09
C LEU A 188 17.21 12.78 -2.59
N GLY A 189 17.68 11.78 -1.84
CA GLY A 189 17.43 11.67 -0.39
C GLY A 189 16.17 10.86 -0.01
N VAL A 190 15.46 10.29 -1.00
CA VAL A 190 14.34 9.36 -0.78
C VAL A 190 14.80 8.16 0.05
N THR A 191 13.93 7.60 0.89
CA THR A 191 14.22 6.31 1.53
C THR A 191 13.89 5.18 0.56
N PHE A 192 14.89 4.38 0.17
CA PHE A 192 14.71 3.29 -0.79
C PHE A 192 14.69 1.92 -0.10
N CYS A 193 13.69 1.11 -0.40
CA CYS A 193 13.54 -0.25 0.09
C CYS A 193 13.54 -1.23 -1.09
N LEU A 194 14.50 -2.16 -1.06
CA LEU A 194 14.59 -3.24 -2.04
C LEU A 194 13.61 -4.35 -1.64
N VAL A 195 12.71 -4.72 -2.54
CA VAL A 195 11.68 -5.73 -2.29
C VAL A 195 11.93 -6.96 -3.17
N CYS A 196 12.27 -8.12 -2.59
CA CYS A 196 12.65 -9.28 -3.42
C CYS A 196 11.46 -10.05 -3.99
N ASP A 197 10.39 -10.23 -3.20
CA ASP A 197 9.28 -11.15 -3.51
C ASP A 197 7.92 -10.44 -3.43
N GLY A 198 7.86 -9.19 -3.89
CA GLY A 198 6.67 -8.36 -3.79
C GLY A 198 6.44 -7.75 -2.42
N ILE A 199 5.62 -6.72 -2.38
CA ILE A 199 5.36 -5.99 -1.14
C ILE A 199 4.52 -6.84 -0.17
N THR A 200 4.99 -6.93 1.05
CA THR A 200 4.28 -7.53 2.19
C THR A 200 4.10 -6.49 3.30
N ARG A 201 3.30 -6.82 4.30
CA ARG A 201 3.16 -5.95 5.49
C ARG A 201 4.49 -5.74 6.21
N ASP A 202 5.31 -6.78 6.30
CA ASP A 202 6.61 -6.71 6.95
C ASP A 202 7.57 -5.82 6.16
N GLU A 203 7.52 -5.85 4.83
CA GLU A 203 8.29 -4.91 3.98
C GLU A 203 7.87 -3.45 4.23
N VAL A 204 6.57 -3.18 4.34
CA VAL A 204 6.08 -1.84 4.67
C VAL A 204 6.55 -1.40 6.06
N ASP A 205 6.44 -2.26 7.07
CA ASP A 205 6.90 -1.98 8.43
C ASP A 205 8.41 -1.72 8.46
N ASN A 206 9.21 -2.55 7.79
CA ASN A 206 10.65 -2.39 7.68
C ASN A 206 11.01 -1.08 6.98
N GLY A 207 10.33 -0.75 5.88
CA GLY A 207 10.58 0.48 5.14
C GLY A 207 10.24 1.75 5.93
N ILE A 208 9.15 1.73 6.70
CA ILE A 208 8.82 2.83 7.61
C ILE A 208 9.87 2.94 8.71
N TRP A 209 10.36 1.84 9.27
CA TRP A 209 11.42 1.88 10.26
C TRP A 209 12.73 2.43 9.71
N GLU A 210 13.13 2.09 8.49
CA GLU A 210 14.30 2.69 7.84
C GLU A 210 14.10 4.21 7.58
N TRP A 211 12.89 4.61 7.18
CA TRP A 211 12.54 6.03 7.01
C TRP A 211 12.59 6.81 8.33
N ARG A 212 12.12 6.19 9.43
CA ARG A 212 12.14 6.72 10.80
C ARG A 212 13.56 6.82 11.36
N LYS A 213 14.38 5.81 11.13
CA LYS A 213 15.79 5.76 11.56
C LYS A 213 16.60 6.91 10.98
N ARG A 214 16.36 7.28 9.73
CA ARG A 214 16.98 8.46 9.07
C ARG A 214 16.59 9.80 9.72
N ARG A 215 15.60 9.79 10.61
CA ARG A 215 15.10 10.93 11.39
C ARG A 215 15.40 10.79 12.88
N GLY A 216 16.19 9.80 13.28
CA GLY A 216 16.51 9.53 14.69
C GLY A 216 15.36 8.94 15.49
N ILE A 217 14.27 8.49 14.85
CA ILE A 217 13.15 7.81 15.52
C ILE A 217 13.48 6.32 15.61
N THR A 218 13.34 5.75 16.79
CA THR A 218 13.68 4.37 17.11
C THR A 218 12.54 3.67 17.85
N LYS A 219 12.71 2.37 18.13
CA LYS A 219 11.70 1.59 18.87
C LYS A 219 11.50 2.08 20.30
N THR A 220 12.42 2.85 20.88
CA THR A 220 12.24 3.42 22.23
C THR A 220 11.24 4.56 22.26
N ASP A 221 10.94 5.16 21.10
CA ASP A 221 9.96 6.25 20.97
C ASP A 221 8.52 5.73 20.91
N LEU A 222 8.33 4.40 20.81
CA LEU A 222 7.01 3.80 20.87
C LEU A 222 6.35 4.12 22.22
N PRO A 223 5.05 4.47 22.22
CA PRO A 223 4.31 4.63 23.46
C PRO A 223 4.46 3.38 24.32
N ALA A 224 4.84 3.56 25.58
CA ALA A 224 4.85 2.45 26.53
C ALA A 224 3.46 1.79 26.50
N GLN A 225 3.41 0.48 26.25
CA GLN A 225 2.17 -0.26 26.42
C GLN A 225 1.76 -0.06 27.88
N ARG A 226 0.67 0.66 28.13
CA ARG A 226 0.03 0.68 29.46
C ARG A 226 -0.39 -0.76 29.75
N GLY A 227 0.48 -1.51 30.40
CA GLY A 227 0.16 -2.83 30.93
C GLY A 227 -0.93 -2.66 31.97
N GLN A 228 -1.97 -3.46 31.83
CA GLN A 228 -2.91 -3.78 32.91
C GLN A 228 -2.09 -4.26 34.11
N GLY A 229 -2.11 -3.49 35.20
CA GLY A 229 -1.25 -3.72 36.34
C GLY A 229 -1.63 -2.93 37.58
N GLU A 230 -2.94 -2.77 37.84
CA GLU A 230 -3.55 -2.31 39.10
C GLU A 230 -4.95 -3.01 39.09
N ASP A 231 -5.42 -3.83 40.04
CA ASP A 231 -5.23 -3.92 41.47
C ASP A 231 -5.41 -5.38 41.96
N ILE A 232 -4.51 -5.87 42.81
CA ILE A 232 -4.85 -6.76 43.94
C ILE A 232 -3.85 -6.50 45.06
N ALA A 233 -3.97 -5.32 45.67
CA ALA A 233 -3.43 -5.08 47.01
C ALA A 233 -4.56 -4.44 47.84
N GLY A 234 -5.04 -5.16 48.84
CA GLY A 234 -5.86 -4.59 49.91
C GLY A 234 -7.19 -5.30 50.16
N LEU A 235 -7.14 -6.52 50.71
CA LEU A 235 -8.14 -6.99 51.66
C LEU A 235 -7.41 -7.72 52.78
N GLU A 236 -7.00 -6.95 53.79
CA GLU A 236 -6.95 -7.45 55.16
C GLU A 236 -8.40 -7.65 55.64
N GLY A 237 -8.64 -8.81 56.26
CA GLY A 237 -9.91 -9.20 56.87
C GLY A 237 -9.82 -10.63 57.40
#